data_AF-A0A834AS00-F1
#
_entry.id   AF-A0A834AS00-F1
#
_cell.length_a   1.000
_cell.length_b   1.000
_cell.length_c   1.000
_cell.angle_alpha   90.00
_cell.angle_beta   90.00
_cell.angle_gamma   90.00
#
_symmetry.space_group_name_H-M   'P 1'
#
loop_
_entity.id
_entity.type
_entity.pdbx_description
1 polymer ?
#
loop_
_entity_poly.entity_id
_entity_poly.type
_entity_poly.pdbx_seq_one_letter_code
_entity_poly.pdbx_strand_id
1 'polypeptide(L)'
;MLRSIEADSFWCMSKLLDGIQDNYTFAQPGIQKKVKALEELVSRIDEQVHNHFRRYEVEYLQFAFRWMNNLLMRELPLRCTIRLWDTYQSEPEGFSHFHLYVCAAFLIKWRKEILDEEDFQGLLMLLQNLPTIHWGNEEIGLLLAEAYRLKYMFADAPNHYRR
;
A
#
# COMPACT_ATOMS: atom_id res chain seq x y z
N MET A 1 28.44 -8.95 -19.90
CA MET A 1 27.59 -7.82 -19.45
C MET A 1 26.15 -8.27 -19.18
N LEU A 2 25.40 -8.74 -20.18
CA LEU A 2 23.99 -9.17 -20.00
C LEU A 2 23.80 -10.23 -18.90
N ARG A 3 24.62 -11.29 -18.88
CA ARG A 3 24.56 -12.34 -17.84
C ARG A 3 24.82 -11.82 -16.41
N SER A 4 25.60 -10.75 -16.27
CA SER A 4 25.85 -10.14 -14.95
C SER A 4 24.61 -9.38 -14.49
N ILE A 5 24.04 -8.54 -15.36
CA ILE A 5 22.82 -7.77 -15.06
C ILE A 5 21.66 -8.72 -14.73
N GLU A 6 21.53 -9.82 -15.47
CA GLU A 6 20.54 -10.87 -15.21
C GLU A 6 20.74 -11.50 -13.82
N ALA A 7 21.98 -11.92 -13.50
CA ALA A 7 22.31 -12.52 -12.21
C ALA A 7 22.06 -11.54 -11.05
N ASP A 8 22.49 -10.28 -11.19
CA ASP A 8 22.29 -9.23 -10.19
C ASP A 8 20.80 -8.97 -9.97
N SER A 9 20.02 -8.87 -11.06
CA SER A 9 18.56 -8.69 -11.00
C SER A 9 17.87 -9.87 -10.30
N PHE A 10 18.29 -11.10 -10.61
CA PHE A 10 17.77 -12.32 -9.99
C PHE A 10 18.02 -12.34 -8.48
N TRP A 11 19.25 -12.03 -8.04
CA TRP A 11 19.60 -12.07 -6.63
C TRP A 11 18.95 -10.93 -5.83
N CYS A 12 18.89 -9.72 -6.39
CA CYS A 12 18.16 -8.61 -5.77
C CYS A 12 16.67 -8.92 -5.61
N MET A 13 16.02 -9.46 -6.64
CA MET A 13 14.61 -9.85 -6.56
C MET A 13 14.39 -10.98 -5.56
N SER A 14 15.27 -11.99 -5.54
CA SER A 14 15.18 -13.09 -4.57
C SER A 14 15.26 -12.57 -3.13
N LYS A 15 16.19 -11.64 -2.86
CA LYS A 15 16.35 -11.01 -1.54
C LYS A 15 15.14 -10.16 -1.13
N LEU A 16 14.52 -9.46 -2.07
CA LEU A 16 13.28 -8.74 -1.82
C LEU A 16 12.16 -9.72 -1.43
N LEU A 17 12.00 -10.81 -2.19
CA LEU A 17 10.94 -11.79 -1.97
C LEU A 17 11.09 -12.57 -0.66
N ASP A 18 12.31 -12.72 -0.13
CA ASP A 18 12.56 -13.38 1.16
C ASP A 18 11.72 -12.79 2.31
N GLY A 19 11.45 -11.47 2.29
CA GLY A 19 10.65 -10.80 3.32
C GLY A 19 9.12 -10.90 3.13
N ILE A 20 8.64 -11.43 2.00
CA ILE A 20 7.22 -11.46 1.63
C ILE A 20 6.81 -12.78 0.98
N GLN A 21 7.48 -13.89 1.28
CA GLN A 21 7.25 -15.17 0.62
C GLN A 21 5.78 -15.64 0.71
N ASP A 22 5.12 -15.40 1.85
CA ASP A 22 3.72 -15.79 2.08
C ASP A 22 2.70 -15.03 1.23
N ASN A 23 3.11 -13.93 0.57
CA ASN A 23 2.32 -13.29 -0.47
C ASN A 23 2.12 -14.18 -1.70
N TYR A 24 3.04 -15.10 -1.99
CA TYR A 24 3.10 -15.83 -3.25
C TYR A 24 3.00 -17.36 -3.09
N THR A 25 2.78 -17.86 -1.87
CA THR A 25 2.46 -19.27 -1.63
C THR A 25 1.00 -19.60 -2.01
N PHE A 26 0.64 -20.88 -2.01
CA PHE A 26 -0.71 -21.33 -2.36
C PHE A 26 -1.78 -20.59 -1.55
N ALA A 27 -2.82 -20.12 -2.24
CA ALA A 27 -3.91 -19.29 -1.72
C ALA A 27 -3.51 -17.90 -1.17
N GLN A 28 -2.23 -17.50 -1.31
CA GLN A 28 -1.69 -16.17 -0.99
C GLN A 28 -2.11 -15.62 0.38
N PRO A 29 -1.90 -16.38 1.48
CA PRO A 29 -2.35 -15.99 2.82
C PRO A 29 -1.73 -14.65 3.28
N GLY A 30 -0.52 -14.32 2.84
CA GLY A 30 0.13 -13.04 3.17
C GLY A 30 -0.63 -11.83 2.62
N ILE A 31 -1.15 -11.94 1.39
CA ILE A 31 -1.95 -10.87 0.78
C ILE A 31 -3.25 -10.67 1.55
N GLN A 32 -3.97 -11.75 1.87
CA GLN A 32 -5.23 -11.65 2.61
C GLN A 32 -5.03 -11.00 3.99
N LYS A 33 -3.96 -11.38 4.71
CA LYS A 33 -3.59 -10.76 5.99
C LYS A 33 -3.28 -9.27 5.83
N LYS A 34 -2.51 -8.88 4.81
CA LYS A 34 -2.16 -7.48 4.55
C LYS A 34 -3.37 -6.63 4.18
N VAL A 35 -4.28 -7.15 3.36
CA VAL A 35 -5.54 -6.45 3.01
C VAL A 35 -6.40 -6.25 4.25
N LYS A 36 -6.54 -7.27 5.09
CA LYS A 36 -7.28 -7.15 6.36
C LYS A 36 -6.63 -6.15 7.31
N ALA A 37 -5.30 -6.18 7.43
CA ALA A 37 -4.57 -5.21 8.24
C ALA A 37 -4.74 -3.77 7.71
N LEU A 38 -4.88 -3.59 6.39
CA LEU A 38 -5.16 -2.28 5.80
C LEU A 38 -6.55 -1.81 6.18
N GLU A 39 -7.56 -2.67 6.09
CA GLU A 39 -8.92 -2.37 6.52
C GLU A 39 -8.97 -1.95 8.00
N GLU A 40 -8.35 -2.74 8.88
CA GLU A 40 -8.25 -2.47 10.31
C GLU A 40 -7.53 -1.14 10.58
N LEU A 41 -6.41 -0.87 9.90
CA LEU A 41 -5.70 0.40 10.03
C LEU A 41 -6.59 1.56 9.57
N VAL A 42 -7.21 1.48 8.40
CA VAL A 42 -8.02 2.57 7.83
C VAL A 42 -9.23 2.88 8.73
N SER A 43 -9.89 1.86 9.29
CA SER A 43 -10.97 2.05 10.26
C SER A 43 -10.57 2.86 11.50
N ARG A 44 -9.28 2.85 11.88
CA ARG A 44 -8.75 3.61 13.02
C ARG A 44 -8.26 4.99 12.63
N ILE A 45 -7.74 5.17 11.42
CA ILE A 45 -7.16 6.46 10.97
C ILE A 45 -8.23 7.39 10.39
N ASP A 46 -9.22 6.84 9.69
CA ASP A 46 -10.28 7.58 9.01
C ASP A 46 -11.55 6.75 8.93
N GLU A 47 -12.32 6.77 10.02
CA GLU A 47 -13.60 6.07 10.12
C GLU A 47 -14.59 6.51 9.04
N GLN A 48 -14.52 7.76 8.57
CA GLN A 48 -15.43 8.25 7.52
C GLN A 48 -15.18 7.52 6.20
N VAL A 49 -13.93 7.39 5.78
CA VAL A 49 -13.57 6.61 4.57
C VAL A 49 -13.96 5.14 4.73
N HIS A 50 -13.68 4.54 5.90
CA HIS A 50 -14.02 3.14 6.15
C HIS A 50 -15.54 2.89 6.09
N ASN A 51 -16.34 3.75 6.73
CA ASN A 51 -17.79 3.64 6.72
C ASN A 51 -18.39 3.96 5.33
N HIS A 52 -17.74 4.84 4.55
CA HIS A 52 -18.13 5.11 3.17
C HIS A 52 -18.04 3.86 2.31
N PHE A 53 -16.92 3.13 2.37
CA PHE A 53 -16.78 1.85 1.66
C PHE A 53 -17.83 0.82 2.10
N ARG A 54 -18.13 0.72 3.40
CA ARG A 54 -19.21 -0.15 3.88
C ARG A 54 -20.58 0.25 3.34
N ARG A 55 -20.87 1.56 3.29
CA ARG A 55 -22.15 2.09 2.81
C ARG A 55 -22.38 1.78 1.34
N TYR A 56 -21.33 1.83 0.53
CA TYR A 56 -21.38 1.55 -0.90
C TYR A 56 -20.88 0.15 -1.28
N GLU A 57 -20.79 -0.76 -0.30
CA GLU A 57 -20.45 -2.18 -0.47
C GLU A 57 -19.10 -2.43 -1.21
N VAL A 58 -18.14 -1.51 -1.05
CA VAL A 58 -16.77 -1.67 -1.55
C VAL A 58 -15.94 -2.44 -0.54
N GLU A 59 -15.47 -3.62 -0.92
CA GLU A 59 -14.58 -4.43 -0.11
C GLU A 59 -13.11 -4.09 -0.41
N TYR A 60 -12.27 -4.02 0.63
CA TYR A 60 -10.84 -3.71 0.49
C TYR A 60 -10.13 -4.68 -0.47
N LEU A 61 -10.55 -5.94 -0.50
CA LEU A 61 -9.96 -6.95 -1.37
C LEU A 61 -10.10 -6.60 -2.87
N GLN A 62 -11.16 -5.89 -3.27
CA GLN A 62 -11.46 -5.57 -4.67
C GLN A 62 -10.44 -4.59 -5.30
N PHE A 63 -9.73 -3.80 -4.50
CA PHE A 63 -8.68 -2.89 -4.98
C PHE A 63 -7.30 -3.19 -4.36
N ALA A 64 -7.25 -3.42 -3.04
CA ALA A 64 -6.00 -3.53 -2.30
C ALA A 64 -5.26 -4.85 -2.56
N PHE A 65 -5.93 -5.89 -3.09
CA PHE A 65 -5.24 -7.11 -3.52
C PHE A 65 -4.11 -6.76 -4.52
N ARG A 66 -4.42 -5.95 -5.54
CA ARG A 66 -3.46 -5.53 -6.56
C ARG A 66 -2.36 -4.66 -5.96
N TRP A 67 -2.71 -3.79 -5.02
CA TRP A 67 -1.75 -2.92 -4.33
C TRP A 67 -0.71 -3.74 -3.56
N MET A 68 -1.16 -4.74 -2.79
CA MET A 68 -0.29 -5.60 -1.99
C MET A 68 0.50 -6.60 -2.84
N ASN A 69 -0.13 -7.20 -3.84
CA ASN A 69 0.49 -8.22 -4.69
C ASN A 69 1.57 -7.63 -5.62
N ASN A 70 1.35 -6.40 -6.07
CA ASN A 70 2.26 -5.70 -6.99
C ASN A 70 3.02 -4.56 -6.32
N LEU A 71 3.00 -4.42 -4.99
CA LEU A 71 3.73 -3.39 -4.25
C LEU A 71 3.50 -1.97 -4.81
N LEU A 72 2.24 -1.65 -5.14
CA LEU A 72 1.79 -0.41 -5.80
C LEU A 72 2.37 -0.13 -7.20
N MET A 73 3.16 -1.03 -7.79
CA MET A 73 3.76 -0.83 -9.13
C MET A 73 2.73 -0.61 -10.25
N ARG A 74 1.48 -1.01 -10.04
CA ARG A 74 0.37 -0.82 -10.98
C ARG A 74 -0.34 0.52 -10.80
N GLU A 75 -0.13 1.18 -9.66
CA GLU A 75 -0.77 2.44 -9.30
C GLU A 75 0.18 3.63 -9.42
N LEU A 76 1.47 3.40 -9.68
CA LEU A 76 2.51 4.43 -9.73
C LEU A 76 3.34 4.31 -11.02
N PRO A 77 3.79 5.43 -11.60
CA PRO A 77 4.80 5.40 -12.67
C PRO A 77 6.08 4.71 -12.20
N LEU A 78 6.81 4.02 -13.09
CA LEU A 78 8.03 3.29 -12.74
C LEU A 78 9.07 4.14 -11.99
N ARG A 79 9.25 5.42 -12.38
CA ARG A 79 10.15 6.36 -11.68
C ARG A 79 9.79 6.55 -10.21
N CYS A 80 8.49 6.56 -9.90
CA CYS A 80 7.97 6.71 -8.55
C CYS A 80 8.15 5.42 -7.76
N THR A 81 7.92 4.27 -8.38
CA THR A 81 8.20 2.96 -7.78
C THR A 81 9.67 2.82 -7.39
N ILE A 82 10.60 3.18 -8.28
CA ILE A 82 12.05 3.13 -7.98
C ILE A 82 12.34 4.02 -6.76
N ARG A 83 11.86 5.26 -6.77
CA ARG A 83 12.05 6.19 -5.65
C ARG A 83 11.43 5.69 -4.35
N LEU A 84 10.28 5.04 -4.41
CA LEU A 84 9.62 4.42 -3.25
C LEU A 84 10.47 3.26 -2.70
N TRP A 85 11.04 2.44 -3.58
CA TRP A 85 11.84 1.29 -3.22
C TRP A 85 13.20 1.64 -2.62
N ASP A 86 13.74 2.84 -2.89
CA ASP A 86 14.91 3.36 -2.15
C ASP A 86 14.64 3.39 -0.64
N THR A 87 13.43 3.85 -0.26
CA THR A 87 13.02 3.90 1.15
C THR A 87 12.65 2.52 1.68
N TYR A 88 12.02 1.64 0.90
CA TYR A 88 11.74 0.27 1.34
C TYR A 88 13.00 -0.55 1.62
N GLN A 89 14.08 -0.32 0.88
CA GLN A 89 15.37 -0.96 1.18
C GLN A 89 16.07 -0.36 2.40
N SER A 90 15.79 0.90 2.72
CA SER A 90 16.39 1.59 3.87
C SER A 90 15.61 1.34 5.17
N GLU A 91 14.32 1.02 5.09
CA GLU A 91 13.47 0.72 6.23
C GLU A 91 13.56 -0.75 6.65
N PRO A 92 13.69 -1.03 7.96
CA PRO A 92 13.47 -2.37 8.49
C PRO A 92 12.08 -2.86 8.08
N GLU A 93 12.03 -4.04 7.45
CA GLU A 93 10.79 -4.65 6.97
C GLU A 93 9.99 -3.75 6.00
N GLY A 94 10.70 -3.00 5.15
CA GLY A 94 10.10 -2.03 4.25
C GLY A 94 9.02 -2.60 3.31
N PHE A 95 9.33 -3.70 2.63
CA PHE A 95 8.40 -4.36 1.68
C PHE A 95 7.27 -5.14 2.35
N SER A 96 7.42 -5.50 3.63
CA SER A 96 6.44 -6.31 4.37
C SER A 96 5.55 -5.45 5.24
N HIS A 97 6.11 -4.82 6.27
CA HIS A 97 5.37 -4.06 7.29
C HIS A 97 5.18 -2.61 6.85
N PHE A 98 6.24 -1.90 6.43
CA PHE A 98 6.10 -0.48 6.11
C PHE A 98 5.18 -0.22 4.91
N HIS A 99 5.15 -1.13 3.94
CA HIS A 99 4.24 -1.09 2.81
C HIS A 99 2.77 -0.91 3.20
N LEU A 100 2.34 -1.48 4.34
CA LEU A 100 0.99 -1.32 4.86
C LEU A 100 0.63 0.16 5.10
N TYR A 101 1.53 0.90 5.75
CA TYR A 101 1.33 2.32 6.04
C TYR A 101 1.43 3.18 4.78
N VAL A 102 2.24 2.78 3.80
CA VAL A 102 2.24 3.44 2.49
C VAL A 102 0.91 3.25 1.78
N CYS A 103 0.32 2.05 1.77
CA CYS A 103 -1.01 1.82 1.21
C CYS A 103 -2.10 2.63 1.92
N ALA A 104 -2.03 2.76 3.26
CA ALA A 104 -2.97 3.58 4.01
C ALA A 104 -2.81 5.07 3.68
N ALA A 105 -1.58 5.62 3.71
CA ALA A 105 -1.32 7.00 3.32
C ALA A 105 -1.73 7.28 1.87
N PHE A 106 -1.50 6.32 0.96
CA PHE A 106 -1.87 6.41 -0.44
C PHE A 106 -3.40 6.47 -0.61
N LEU A 107 -4.15 5.68 0.15
CA LEU A 107 -5.61 5.74 0.16
C LEU A 107 -6.12 7.10 0.67
N ILE A 108 -5.62 7.55 1.82
CA ILE A 108 -6.05 8.80 2.45
C ILE A 108 -5.69 10.04 1.62
N LYS A 109 -4.66 9.97 0.77
CA LYS A 109 -4.33 11.03 -0.18
C LYS A 109 -5.51 11.38 -1.12
N TRP A 110 -6.42 10.43 -1.36
CA TRP A 110 -7.61 10.56 -2.21
C TRP A 110 -8.91 10.62 -1.41
N ARG A 111 -8.82 10.89 -0.10
CA ARG A 111 -9.96 10.95 0.81
C ARG A 111 -11.11 11.80 0.26
N LYS A 112 -10.81 12.97 -0.29
CA LYS A 112 -11.84 13.89 -0.78
C LYS A 112 -12.61 13.26 -1.93
N GLU A 113 -11.88 12.79 -2.94
CA GLU A 113 -12.43 12.15 -4.13
C GLU A 113 -13.22 10.87 -3.79
N ILE A 114 -12.74 10.11 -2.80
CA ILE A 114 -13.45 8.92 -2.29
C ILE A 114 -14.78 9.32 -1.66
N LEU A 115 -14.81 10.33 -0.79
CA LEU A 115 -16.03 10.72 -0.08
C LEU A 115 -17.03 11.46 -0.98
N ASP A 116 -16.55 12.10 -2.05
CA ASP A 116 -17.39 12.77 -3.05
C ASP A 116 -18.06 11.77 -4.03
N GLU A 117 -17.56 10.54 -4.14
CA GLU A 117 -18.11 9.50 -5.02
C GLU A 117 -19.08 8.59 -4.26
N GLU A 118 -20.36 8.59 -4.66
CA GLU A 118 -21.46 7.88 -3.99
C GLU A 118 -21.98 6.69 -4.81
N ASP A 119 -21.20 6.19 -5.77
CA ASP A 119 -21.51 5.01 -6.56
C ASP A 119 -20.45 3.91 -6.40
N PHE A 120 -20.90 2.66 -6.28
CA PHE A 120 -20.02 1.49 -6.14
C PHE A 120 -19.04 1.35 -7.32
N GLN A 121 -19.55 1.47 -8.55
CA GLN A 121 -18.72 1.32 -9.74
C GLN A 121 -17.76 2.50 -9.89
N GLY A 122 -18.21 3.72 -9.60
CA GLY A 122 -17.39 4.93 -9.54
C GLY A 122 -16.21 4.78 -8.56
N LEU A 123 -16.49 4.34 -7.33
CA LEU A 123 -15.47 4.10 -6.30
C LEU A 123 -14.43 3.07 -6.74
N LEU A 124 -14.86 1.92 -7.27
CA LEU A 124 -13.94 0.90 -7.75
C LEU A 124 -13.09 1.40 -8.91
N MET A 125 -13.69 2.12 -9.87
CA MET A 125 -12.97 2.70 -11.00
C MET A 125 -11.93 3.72 -10.53
N LEU A 126 -12.28 4.57 -9.56
CA LEU A 126 -11.35 5.52 -8.95
C LEU A 126 -10.17 4.79 -8.29
N LEU A 127 -10.45 3.85 -7.37
CA LEU A 127 -9.42 3.14 -6.59
C LEU A 127 -8.51 2.26 -7.46
N GLN A 128 -9.01 1.78 -8.60
CA GLN A 128 -8.24 1.00 -9.57
C GLN A 128 -7.56 1.86 -10.64
N ASN A 129 -7.80 3.18 -10.70
CA ASN A 129 -7.22 4.07 -11.70
C ASN A 129 -6.88 5.45 -11.10
N LEU A 130 -6.23 5.46 -9.94
CA LEU A 130 -5.86 6.70 -9.25
C LEU A 130 -4.93 7.56 -10.13
N PRO A 131 -5.14 8.88 -10.24
CA PRO A 131 -4.43 9.71 -11.21
C PRO A 131 -3.02 10.11 -10.75
N THR A 132 -2.10 9.14 -10.79
CA THR A 132 -0.70 9.29 -10.36
C THR A 132 0.29 9.51 -11.51
N ILE A 133 -0.19 9.57 -12.76
CA ILE A 133 0.68 9.62 -13.95
C ILE A 133 1.66 10.80 -13.93
N HIS A 134 1.28 11.91 -13.28
CA HIS A 134 2.08 13.12 -13.14
C HIS A 134 3.00 13.13 -11.92
N TRP A 135 2.91 12.14 -11.03
CA TRP A 135 3.70 12.11 -9.79
C TRP A 135 5.20 12.03 -10.07
N GLY A 136 5.98 12.67 -9.23
CA GLY A 136 7.44 12.64 -9.21
C GLY A 136 7.97 12.38 -7.80
N ASN A 137 9.20 12.84 -7.57
CA ASN A 137 9.89 12.59 -6.30
C ASN A 137 9.25 13.33 -5.13
N GLU A 138 8.62 14.49 -5.37
CA GLU A 138 7.98 15.29 -4.34
C GLU A 138 6.74 14.59 -3.77
N GLU A 139 5.84 14.10 -4.64
CA GLU A 139 4.65 13.36 -4.22
C GLU A 139 5.02 12.08 -3.47
N ILE A 140 6.05 11.36 -3.93
CA ILE A 140 6.55 10.17 -3.22
C ILE A 140 7.18 10.53 -1.88
N GLY A 141 7.90 11.65 -1.80
CA GLY A 141 8.44 12.17 -0.54
C GLY A 141 7.33 12.48 0.48
N LEU A 142 6.26 13.15 0.06
CA LEU A 142 5.10 13.46 0.90
C LEU A 142 4.35 12.18 1.32
N LEU A 143 4.14 11.25 0.38
CA LEU A 143 3.51 9.96 0.67
C LEU A 143 4.30 9.18 1.74
N LEU A 144 5.61 9.11 1.59
CA LEU A 144 6.50 8.44 2.53
C LEU A 144 6.49 9.12 3.90
N ALA A 145 6.55 10.45 3.95
CA ALA A 145 6.48 11.19 5.21
C ALA A 145 5.18 10.90 5.98
N GLU A 146 4.04 10.87 5.26
CA GLU A 146 2.75 10.52 5.86
C GLU A 146 2.72 9.05 6.31
N ALA A 147 3.25 8.12 5.52
CA ALA A 147 3.37 6.72 5.90
C ALA A 147 4.22 6.52 7.17
N TYR A 148 5.33 7.24 7.32
CA TYR A 148 6.13 7.24 8.55
C TYR A 148 5.36 7.77 9.74
N ARG A 149 4.60 8.86 9.57
CA ARG A 149 3.74 9.42 10.61
C ARG A 149 2.70 8.40 11.07
N LEU A 150 2.04 7.71 10.14
CA LEU A 150 1.08 6.64 10.43
C LEU A 150 1.76 5.47 11.16
N LYS A 151 2.94 5.03 10.71
CA LYS A 151 3.71 3.97 11.37
C LYS A 151 3.98 4.34 12.82
N TYR A 152 4.48 5.53 13.11
CA TYR A 152 4.81 5.96 14.48
C TYR A 152 3.56 6.05 15.38
N MET A 153 2.44 6.53 14.85
CA MET A 153 1.20 6.65 15.64
C MET A 153 0.52 5.31 15.93
N PHE A 154 0.70 4.29 15.07
CA PHE A 154 -0.10 3.06 15.15
C PHE A 154 0.72 1.78 15.39
N ALA A 155 2.02 1.78 15.11
CA ALA A 155 2.96 0.71 15.46
C ALA A 155 3.57 0.92 16.86
N ASP A 156 3.95 2.17 17.17
CA ASP A 156 4.67 2.50 18.42
C ASP A 156 3.75 3.03 19.53
N ALA A 157 2.45 3.15 19.29
CA ALA A 157 1.49 3.45 20.35
C ALA A 157 1.26 2.21 21.22
N PRO A 158 1.65 2.23 22.52
CA PRO A 158 1.41 1.11 23.42
C PRO A 158 -0.08 0.80 23.50
N ASN A 159 -0.41 -0.49 23.65
CA ASN A 159 -1.73 -1.12 23.77
C ASN A 159 -2.73 -0.44 24.75
N HIS A 160 -3.13 0.79 24.49
CA HIS A 160 -4.33 1.45 24.98
C HIS A 160 -5.16 1.61 23.70
N TYR A 161 -6.10 0.75 23.33
CA TYR A 161 -7.36 0.49 24.00
C TYR A 161 -7.84 -0.91 23.58
N ARG A 162 -7.88 -1.84 24.53
CA ARG A 162 -8.90 -2.90 24.51
C ARG A 162 -10.02 -2.43 25.43
N ARG A 163 -11.15 -2.05 24.86
CA ARG A 163 -12.45 -2.03 25.53
C ARG A 163 -13.44 -2.75 24.65
#